data_AF-A0A7W8Z962-F1
#
_entry.id   AF-A0A7W8Z962-F1
#
_cell.length_a   1.000
_cell.length_b   1.000
_cell.length_c   1.000
_cell.angle_alpha   90.00
_cell.angle_beta   90.00
_cell.angle_gamma   90.00
#
_symmetry.space_group_name_H-M   'P 1'
#
loop_
_entity.id
_entity.type
_entity.pdbx_description
1 polymer ?
#
loop_
_entity_poly.entity_id
_entity_poly.type
_entity_poly.pdbx_seq_one_letter_code
_entity_poly.pdbx_strand_id
1 'polypeptide(L)'
;MFRGVKEALAADFTDEGVSRLLNMLEPDETATIPMAEARGEAHTWGRISRTYVRFTLDRLIPPALQDRFISEADRLTPDNPTDVRSVAAPHVGPLHRPEVVRIFNELLTHRPHG
;
A
#
# COMPACT_ATOMS: atom_id res chain seq x y z
N MET A 1 -12.69 -5.23 -20.94
CA MET A 1 -12.09 -5.84 -19.74
C MET A 1 -10.72 -5.24 -19.43
N PHE A 2 -9.74 -5.33 -20.34
CA PHE A 2 -8.37 -4.85 -20.10
C PHE A 2 -8.22 -3.38 -19.72
N ARG A 3 -8.98 -2.48 -20.38
CA ARG A 3 -8.98 -1.04 -20.05
C ARG A 3 -9.35 -0.75 -18.59
N GLY A 4 -10.37 -1.42 -18.05
CA GLY A 4 -10.79 -1.22 -16.66
C GLY A 4 -9.72 -1.71 -15.66
N VAL A 5 -9.06 -2.83 -15.97
CA VAL A 5 -7.94 -3.36 -15.16
C VAL A 5 -6.77 -2.38 -15.18
N LYS A 6 -6.40 -1.85 -16.36
CA LYS A 6 -5.39 -0.79 -16.47
C LYS A 6 -5.77 0.44 -15.65
N GLU A 7 -7.01 0.92 -15.78
CA GLU A 7 -7.49 2.09 -15.05
C GLU A 7 -7.49 1.87 -13.54
N ALA A 8 -7.74 0.65 -13.06
CA ALA A 8 -7.71 0.31 -11.64
C ALA A 8 -6.26 0.27 -11.08
N LEU A 9 -5.35 -0.37 -11.81
CA LEU A 9 -3.99 -0.65 -11.35
C LEU A 9 -2.99 0.50 -11.60
N ALA A 10 -3.07 1.12 -12.76
CA ALA A 10 -1.97 1.87 -13.37
C ALA A 10 -2.48 3.03 -14.22
N ALA A 11 -3.42 3.82 -13.68
CA ALA A 11 -4.14 4.87 -14.42
C ALA A 11 -3.22 5.93 -15.05
N ASP A 12 -2.04 6.20 -14.49
CA ASP A 12 -1.07 7.17 -15.01
C ASP A 12 0.03 6.53 -15.89
N PHE A 13 -0.05 5.23 -16.21
CA PHE A 13 0.95 4.53 -17.01
C PHE A 13 0.65 4.64 -18.51
N THR A 14 1.71 4.73 -19.31
CA THR A 14 1.65 4.51 -20.76
C THR A 14 1.28 3.06 -21.06
N ASP A 15 0.77 2.76 -22.26
CA ASP A 15 0.47 1.37 -22.66
C ASP A 15 1.71 0.47 -22.63
N GLU A 16 2.86 1.02 -23.03
CA GLU A 16 4.14 0.33 -22.94
C GLU A 16 4.54 0.06 -21.47
N GLY A 17 4.32 1.02 -20.58
CA GLY A 17 4.52 0.86 -19.13
C GLY A 17 3.63 -0.24 -18.55
N VAL A 18 2.36 -0.32 -18.97
CA VAL A 18 1.46 -1.40 -18.57
C VAL A 18 1.91 -2.74 -19.11
N SER A 19 2.37 -2.81 -20.35
CA SER A 19 2.92 -4.05 -20.93
C SER A 19 4.12 -4.56 -20.11
N ARG A 20 5.04 -3.66 -19.72
CA ARG A 20 6.16 -4.01 -18.83
C ARG A 20 5.69 -4.49 -17.46
N LEU A 21 4.72 -3.80 -16.86
CA LEU A 21 4.14 -4.19 -15.58
C LEU A 21 3.55 -5.60 -15.63
N LEU A 22 2.78 -5.92 -16.67
CA LEU A 22 2.14 -7.23 -16.79
C LEU A 22 3.14 -8.37 -16.92
N ASN A 23 4.31 -8.12 -17.50
CA ASN A 23 5.40 -9.10 -17.56
C ASN A 23 6.09 -9.34 -16.20
N MET A 24 5.79 -8.53 -15.18
CA MET A 24 6.29 -8.69 -13.81
C MET A 24 5.28 -9.34 -12.87
N LEU A 25 4.04 -9.57 -13.32
CA LEU A 25 3.00 -10.21 -12.50
C LEU A 25 3.05 -11.73 -12.67
N GLU A 26 2.98 -12.44 -11.55
CA GLU A 26 2.91 -13.90 -11.50
C GLU A 26 1.59 -14.32 -10.85
N PRO A 27 1.03 -15.50 -11.19
CA PRO A 27 -0.13 -16.05 -10.50
C PRO A 27 0.31 -16.72 -9.18
N ASP A 28 0.81 -15.93 -8.24
CA ASP A 28 1.32 -16.39 -6.94
C ASP A 28 0.24 -16.48 -5.85
N GLU A 29 -0.89 -15.83 -6.05
CA GLU A 29 -2.01 -15.87 -5.11
C GLU A 29 -2.93 -17.09 -5.31
N THR A 30 -3.20 -17.82 -4.22
CA THR A 30 -4.23 -18.86 -4.20
C THR A 30 -5.61 -18.26 -3.92
N ALA A 31 -6.68 -18.94 -4.37
CA ALA A 31 -8.05 -18.49 -4.17
C ALA A 31 -8.48 -18.33 -2.69
N THR A 32 -7.70 -18.86 -1.74
CA THR A 32 -7.98 -18.78 -0.30
C THR A 32 -7.39 -17.52 0.34
N ILE A 33 -6.40 -16.85 -0.27
CA ILE A 33 -5.75 -15.67 0.30
C ILE A 33 -6.76 -14.56 0.62
N PRO A 34 -7.71 -14.19 -0.27
CA PRO A 34 -8.68 -13.14 0.04
C PRO A 34 -9.66 -13.47 1.17
N MET A 35 -9.77 -14.76 1.54
CA MET A 35 -10.66 -15.24 2.60
C MET A 35 -9.95 -15.43 3.94
N ALA A 36 -8.62 -15.35 3.97
CA ALA A 36 -7.85 -15.55 5.17
C ALA A 36 -8.07 -14.40 6.16
N GLU A 37 -8.20 -14.74 7.44
CA GLU A 37 -8.23 -13.73 8.50
C GLU A 37 -6.84 -13.12 8.63
N ALA A 38 -6.72 -11.83 8.30
CA ALA A 38 -5.44 -11.11 8.23
C ALA A 38 -5.33 -9.97 9.26
N ARG A 39 -6.28 -9.85 10.21
CA ARG A 39 -6.17 -8.85 11.28
C ARG A 39 -4.95 -9.17 12.16
N GLY A 40 -4.13 -8.14 12.40
CA GLY A 40 -3.02 -8.24 13.36
C GLY A 40 -3.50 -8.43 14.80
N GLU A 41 -2.61 -8.88 15.66
CA GLU A 41 -2.85 -8.96 17.11
C GLU A 41 -2.15 -7.81 17.83
N ALA A 42 -2.83 -7.20 18.80
CA ALA A 42 -2.33 -6.01 19.49
C ALA A 42 -0.99 -6.25 20.22
N HIS A 43 -0.83 -7.42 20.86
CA HIS A 43 0.33 -7.73 21.71
C HIS A 43 1.57 -8.24 20.94
N THR A 44 1.44 -8.53 19.64
CA THR A 44 2.55 -8.93 18.76
C THR A 44 2.73 -7.90 17.65
N TRP A 45 1.93 -7.98 16.59
CA TRP A 45 1.94 -7.05 15.45
C TRP A 45 1.82 -5.59 15.89
N GLY A 46 0.97 -5.32 16.87
CA GLY A 46 0.72 -3.97 17.38
C GLY A 46 1.89 -3.30 18.10
N ARG A 47 2.99 -4.02 18.35
CA ARG A 47 4.22 -3.46 18.95
C ARG A 47 5.21 -2.91 17.93
N ILE A 48 5.01 -3.21 16.65
CA ILE A 48 5.91 -2.76 15.58
C ILE A 48 5.47 -1.38 15.13
N SER A 49 6.39 -0.43 14.95
CA SER A 49 6.07 0.87 14.35
C SER A 49 5.60 0.66 12.91
N ARG A 50 4.48 1.30 12.54
CA ARG A 50 3.82 1.09 11.25
C ARG A 50 3.77 2.38 10.47
N THR A 51 4.21 2.32 9.21
CA THR A 51 4.01 3.40 8.24
C THR A 51 3.13 2.91 7.10
N TYR A 52 2.09 3.67 6.77
CA TYR A 52 1.22 3.42 5.62
C TYR A 52 1.50 4.46 4.54
N VAL A 53 1.93 4.01 3.36
CA VAL A 53 2.10 4.88 2.19
C VAL A 53 0.78 4.87 1.40
N ARG A 54 -0.05 5.89 1.62
CA ARG A 54 -1.34 6.08 0.96
C ARG A 54 -1.15 6.55 -0.48
N PHE A 55 -1.73 5.82 -1.43
CA PHE A 55 -1.80 6.21 -2.83
C PHE A 55 -3.14 6.84 -3.13
N THR A 56 -3.15 8.16 -3.29
CA THR A 56 -4.38 8.97 -3.35
C THR A 56 -5.15 8.83 -4.67
N LEU A 57 -4.53 8.27 -5.71
CA LEU A 57 -5.15 8.00 -7.01
C LEU A 57 -5.38 6.50 -7.23
N ASP A 58 -5.22 5.67 -6.19
CA ASP A 58 -5.51 4.25 -6.24
C ASP A 58 -7.01 4.02 -6.47
N ARG A 59 -7.33 3.19 -7.47
CA ARG A 59 -8.69 2.82 -7.85
C ARG A 59 -8.98 1.33 -7.60
N LEU A 60 -7.95 0.53 -7.29
CA LEU A 60 -8.12 -0.85 -6.85
C LEU A 60 -8.37 -0.91 -5.34
N ILE A 61 -7.59 -0.16 -4.56
CA ILE A 61 -7.77 0.07 -3.13
C ILE A 61 -8.02 1.56 -2.91
N PRO A 62 -9.27 2.04 -3.07
CA PRO A 62 -9.57 3.47 -3.00
C PRO A 62 -9.19 4.10 -1.66
N PRO A 63 -8.96 5.43 -1.58
CA PRO A 63 -8.57 6.09 -0.33
C PRO A 63 -9.49 5.78 0.87
N ALA A 64 -10.81 5.69 0.65
CA ALA A 64 -11.74 5.31 1.71
C ALA A 64 -11.50 3.89 2.27
N LEU A 65 -11.05 2.95 1.44
CA LEU A 65 -10.68 1.61 1.89
C LEU A 65 -9.32 1.61 2.61
N GLN A 66 -8.36 2.39 2.12
CA GLN A 66 -7.08 2.61 2.81
C GLN A 66 -7.31 3.23 4.20
N ASP A 67 -8.19 4.23 4.30
CA ASP A 67 -8.59 4.87 5.57
C ASP A 67 -9.22 3.88 6.53
N ARG A 68 -10.04 2.95 6.01
CA ARG A 68 -10.60 1.88 6.82
C ARG A 68 -9.49 1.01 7.41
N PHE A 69 -8.54 0.55 6.60
CA PHE A 69 -7.41 -0.27 7.10
C PHE A 69 -6.64 0.45 8.21
N ILE A 70 -6.33 1.73 8.02
CA ILE A 70 -5.63 2.56 9.00
C ILE A 70 -6.46 2.71 10.28
N SER A 71 -7.75 3.04 10.16
CA SER A 71 -8.63 3.24 11.32
C SER A 71 -8.84 1.98 12.15
N GLU A 72 -8.96 0.81 11.51
CA GLU A 72 -9.09 -0.46 12.20
C GLU A 72 -7.77 -0.85 12.91
N ALA A 73 -6.65 -0.61 12.24
CA ALA A 73 -5.30 -0.80 12.77
C ALA A 73 -5.05 0.08 14.01
N ASP A 74 -5.39 1.36 13.95
CA ASP A 74 -5.17 2.31 15.04
C ASP A 74 -6.13 2.09 16.21
N ARG A 75 -7.38 1.70 15.93
CA ARG A 75 -8.34 1.30 16.97
C ARG A 75 -7.85 0.07 17.75
N LEU A 76 -7.18 -0.87 17.08
CA LEU A 76 -6.59 -2.05 17.72
C LEU A 76 -5.36 -1.70 18.57
N THR A 77 -4.65 -0.63 18.23
CA THR A 77 -3.33 -0.28 18.79
C THR A 77 -3.24 1.21 19.09
N PRO A 78 -4.08 1.71 20.01
CA PRO A 78 -4.23 3.16 20.23
C PRO A 78 -2.94 3.84 20.70
N ASP A 79 -2.07 3.10 21.40
CA ASP A 79 -0.80 3.61 21.92
C ASP A 79 0.35 3.55 20.90
N ASN A 80 0.11 3.00 19.70
CA ASN A 80 1.10 2.89 18.61
C ASN A 80 0.45 3.22 17.25
N PRO A 81 -0.04 4.46 17.04
CA PRO A 81 -0.79 4.84 15.84
C PRO A 81 0.07 4.75 14.56
N THR A 82 -0.60 4.56 13.42
CA THR A 82 0.04 4.44 12.11
C THR A 82 0.56 5.79 11.61
N ASP A 83 1.84 5.86 11.22
CA ASP A 83 2.39 7.01 10.48
C ASP A 83 1.89 6.97 9.03
N VAL A 84 1.11 7.96 8.60
CA VAL A 84 0.52 7.98 7.25
C VAL A 84 1.25 8.96 6.35
N ARG A 85 1.82 8.45 5.25
CA ARG A 85 2.46 9.26 4.20
C ARG A 85 1.64 9.17 2.92
N SER A 86 1.33 10.28 2.26
CA SER A 86 0.49 10.26 1.06
C SER A 86 1.27 10.60 -0.21
N VAL A 87 1.01 9.87 -1.29
CA VAL A 87 1.57 10.09 -2.63
C VAL A 87 0.43 10.14 -3.65
N ALA A 88 0.53 11.06 -4.62
CA ALA A 88 -0.37 11.11 -5.78
C ALA A 88 0.07 10.09 -6.83
N ALA A 89 -0.31 8.83 -6.63
CA ALA A 89 0.02 7.69 -7.51
C ALA A 89 -1.16 6.71 -7.60
N PRO A 90 -1.27 5.90 -8.67
CA PRO A 90 -2.22 4.79 -8.76
C PRO A 90 -1.75 3.59 -7.92
N HIS A 91 -2.53 2.50 -7.91
CA HIS A 91 -2.29 1.31 -7.10
C HIS A 91 -0.85 0.76 -7.17
N VAL A 92 -0.35 0.56 -8.39
CA VAL A 92 0.98 -0.02 -8.61
C VAL A 92 2.10 1.00 -8.41
N GLY A 93 1.77 2.29 -8.26
CA GLY A 93 2.66 3.45 -8.06
C GLY A 93 4.15 3.15 -8.24
N PRO A 94 4.80 3.52 -9.35
CA PRO A 94 6.13 3.00 -9.67
C PRO A 94 7.10 3.19 -8.51
N LEU A 95 7.79 2.12 -8.08
CA LEU A 95 8.69 2.18 -6.91
C LEU A 95 9.83 3.20 -7.06
N HIS A 96 10.16 3.59 -8.30
CA HIS A 96 11.15 4.61 -8.61
C HIS A 96 10.62 6.04 -8.53
N ARG A 97 9.35 6.24 -8.15
CA ARG A 97 8.75 7.57 -8.02
C ARG A 97 9.48 8.35 -6.90
N PRO A 98 9.97 9.58 -7.16
CA PRO A 98 10.84 10.30 -6.22
C PRO A 98 10.25 10.45 -4.82
N GLU A 99 8.94 10.64 -4.72
CA GLU A 99 8.23 10.78 -3.45
C GLU A 99 8.27 9.48 -2.61
N VAL A 100 8.10 8.33 -3.26
CA VAL A 100 8.17 7.00 -2.61
C VAL A 100 9.60 6.71 -2.15
N VAL A 101 10.58 6.96 -3.02
CA VAL A 101 12.01 6.79 -2.70
C VAL A 101 12.41 7.67 -1.51
N ARG A 102 11.95 8.92 -1.50
CA ARG A 102 12.21 9.84 -0.38
C ARG A 102 11.61 9.33 0.92
N ILE A 103 10.35 8.87 0.90
CA ILE A 103 9.71 8.30 2.10
C ILE A 103 10.54 7.13 2.64
N PHE A 104 10.96 6.19 1.80
CA PHE A 104 11.79 5.07 2.27
C PHE A 104 13.14 5.52 2.79
N ASN A 105 13.79 6.50 2.17
CA ASN A 105 15.05 7.05 2.67
C ASN A 105 14.90 7.73 4.04
N GLU A 106 13.79 8.45 4.26
CA GLU A 106 13.45 9.04 5.57
C GLU A 106 13.24 7.94 6.63
N LEU A 107 12.53 6.86 6.30
CA LEU A 107 12.30 5.74 7.23
C LEU A 107 13.59 4.98 7.58
N LEU A 108 14.56 4.89 6.65
CA LEU A 108 15.87 4.30 6.93
C LEU A 108 16.72 5.16 7.88
N THR A 109 16.54 6.47 7.81
CA THR A 109 17.34 7.44 8.59
C THR A 109 16.70 7.77 9.93
N HIS A 110 15.39 7.60 10.08
CA HIS A 110 14.67 7.67 11.34
C HIS A 110 14.49 6.26 11.94
N ARG A 111 15.42 5.83 12.80
CA ARG A 111 15.09 4.78 13.76
C ARG A 111 14.17 5.39 14.82
N PRO A 112 12.98 4.82 15.08
CA PRO A 112 12.24 5.18 16.27
C PRO A 112 13.11 4.85 17.50
N HIS A 113 13.27 5.83 18.38
CA HIS A 113 13.91 5.61 19.67
C HIS A 113 12.97 4.76 20.54
N GLY A 114 13.43 3.56 20.94
CA GLY A 114 12.91 2.81 22.08
C GLY A 114 11.73 1.92 21.79
#